data_AF-A0A2J7PWD4-F1
#
_entry.id   AF-A0A2J7PWD4-F1
#
_cell.length_a   1.000
_cell.length_b   1.000
_cell.length_c   1.000
_cell.angle_alpha   90.00
_cell.angle_beta   90.00
_cell.angle_gamma   90.00
#
_symmetry.space_group_name_H-M   'P 1'
#
loop_
_entity.id
_entity.type
_entity.pdbx_description
1 polymer ?
#
loop_
_entity_poly.entity_id
_entity_poly.type
_entity_poly.pdbx_seq_one_letter_code
_entity_poly.pdbx_strand_id
1 'polypeptide(L)'
;MGCYLEDYRARVGNWAARTPWRHAQGREVNRQARSYIGNTLLCAAALAIVLVFGGVEQNPGPVVEAENILQVLCSRCERNLKSGTQCDTCGRWFHNSCGNLRAQMAESGKKQIEELKRKNSALEDQLRGAVARGDTVQRQQDAECLVLGDSIIRNVEAEHMRVQCFPGIRTEQLQRVIDNTDLGAPNTVVIHVGTSDLRRTGNLDYVMGDVYALVKKAKTKFPQATLVLSGVLRRRDVSWRRIGAQNDIYDWVAMSLGVTFVDPNSLIEDWDFGRDGLHINSSGARKLGQLYSRVCDFGGRVQNRNE
;
A
#
# COMPACT_ATOMS: atom_id res chain seq x y z
N MET A 1 -12.29 1.85 -4.70
CA MET A 1 -11.15 1.59 -3.79
C MET A 1 -10.84 0.09 -3.61
N GLY A 2 -11.13 -0.78 -4.59
CA GLY A 2 -10.92 -2.24 -4.46
C GLY A 2 -9.70 -2.81 -5.20
N CYS A 3 -9.00 -2.04 -6.03
CA CYS A 3 -7.98 -2.58 -6.94
C CYS A 3 -6.55 -2.59 -6.37
N TYR A 4 -6.31 -2.08 -5.16
CA TYR A 4 -4.95 -1.94 -4.61
C TYR A 4 -4.48 -3.16 -3.79
N LEU A 5 -5.43 -3.90 -3.20
CA LEU A 5 -5.13 -5.11 -2.42
C LEU A 5 -4.88 -6.35 -3.29
N GLU A 6 -5.52 -6.43 -4.47
CA GLU A 6 -5.31 -7.56 -5.40
C GLU A 6 -3.95 -7.50 -6.08
N ASP A 7 -3.46 -6.30 -6.40
CA ASP A 7 -2.18 -6.11 -7.07
C ASP A 7 -0.97 -6.37 -6.15
N TYR A 8 -1.18 -6.22 -4.83
CA TYR A 8 -0.24 -6.64 -3.79
C TYR A 8 -0.26 -8.16 -3.60
N ARG A 9 -1.44 -8.81 -3.53
CA ARG A 9 -1.56 -10.28 -3.43
C ARG A 9 -1.05 -11.01 -4.68
N ALA A 10 -1.31 -10.48 -5.88
CA ALA A 10 -0.87 -11.06 -7.14
C ALA A 10 0.66 -11.06 -7.31
N ARG A 11 1.36 -10.05 -6.75
CA ARG A 11 2.82 -9.98 -6.77
C ARG A 11 3.47 -10.92 -5.74
N VAL A 12 2.85 -11.13 -4.58
CA VAL A 12 3.34 -12.08 -3.57
C VAL A 12 3.07 -13.54 -3.98
N GLY A 13 1.95 -13.84 -4.65
CA GLY A 13 1.61 -15.18 -5.14
C GLY A 13 2.51 -15.71 -6.27
N ASN A 14 3.06 -14.83 -7.11
CA ASN A 14 3.89 -15.23 -8.26
C ASN A 14 5.34 -15.62 -7.91
N TRP A 15 5.77 -15.48 -6.65
CA TRP A 15 7.11 -15.88 -6.23
C TRP A 15 7.24 -17.37 -5.87
N ALA A 16 6.11 -18.08 -5.67
CA ALA A 16 6.13 -19.53 -5.47
C ALA A 16 6.45 -20.32 -6.75
N ALA A 17 6.49 -19.68 -7.93
CA ALA A 17 6.57 -20.35 -9.23
C ALA A 17 7.84 -20.05 -10.06
N ARG A 18 8.87 -19.40 -9.51
CA ARG A 18 10.10 -19.10 -10.30
C ARG A 18 11.39 -19.39 -9.55
N THR A 19 11.78 -20.66 -9.55
CA THR A 19 13.20 -21.06 -9.50
C THR A 19 13.72 -21.21 -10.94
N PRO A 20 14.63 -20.37 -11.44
CA PRO A 20 15.34 -20.65 -12.68
C PRO A 20 16.57 -21.49 -12.36
N TRP A 21 16.49 -22.79 -12.62
CA TRP A 21 17.66 -23.66 -12.70
C TRP A 21 18.49 -23.28 -13.92
N ARG A 22 19.64 -22.61 -13.71
CA ARG A 22 20.67 -22.47 -14.74
C ARG A 22 21.68 -23.61 -14.62
N HIS A 23 21.90 -24.27 -15.76
CA HIS A 23 22.95 -25.24 -16.01
C HIS A 23 24.35 -24.74 -15.58
N ALA A 24 25.04 -25.55 -14.79
CA ALA A 24 26.48 -25.70 -14.85
C ALA A 24 26.76 -27.06 -15.51
N GLN A 25 27.44 -27.05 -16.67
CA GLN A 25 27.99 -28.24 -17.30
C GLN A 25 29.23 -28.69 -16.52
N GLY A 26 29.27 -29.99 -16.18
CA GLY A 26 30.45 -30.64 -15.63
C GLY A 26 30.19 -32.13 -15.43
N ARG A 27 30.61 -32.93 -16.41
CA ARG A 27 30.80 -34.41 -16.44
C ARG A 27 30.50 -35.17 -15.13
N GLU A 28 29.58 -36.15 -15.22
CA GLU A 28 29.92 -37.57 -15.14
C GLU A 28 28.72 -38.46 -15.49
N VAL A 29 29.00 -39.51 -16.25
CA VAL A 29 28.06 -40.38 -16.95
C VAL A 29 27.75 -41.60 -16.07
N ASN A 30 26.53 -42.13 -16.19
CA ASN A 30 26.08 -43.47 -15.71
C ASN A 30 25.64 -43.67 -14.24
N ARG A 31 24.66 -42.92 -13.72
CA ARG A 31 23.86 -43.43 -12.57
C ARG A 31 22.41 -42.93 -12.42
N GLN A 32 21.84 -42.23 -13.39
CA GLN A 32 20.62 -41.43 -13.19
C GLN A 32 19.30 -42.03 -13.70
N ALA A 33 19.28 -43.28 -14.17
CA ALA A 33 18.05 -43.90 -14.68
C ALA A 33 17.18 -44.58 -13.59
N ARG A 34 17.70 -44.81 -12.38
CA ARG A 34 16.94 -45.45 -11.27
C ARG A 34 16.23 -44.48 -10.32
N SER A 35 16.50 -43.17 -10.41
CA SER A 35 15.97 -42.18 -9.46
C SER A 35 14.62 -41.56 -9.87
N TYR A 36 14.23 -41.65 -11.14
CA TYR A 36 13.00 -41.00 -11.60
C TYR A 36 11.74 -41.78 -11.23
N ILE A 37 11.80 -43.11 -11.20
CA ILE A 37 10.64 -43.96 -10.85
C ILE A 37 10.30 -43.84 -9.36
N GLY A 38 11.31 -43.70 -8.49
CA GLY A 38 11.11 -43.54 -7.04
C GLY A 38 10.40 -42.23 -6.67
N ASN A 39 10.75 -41.12 -7.34
CA ASN A 39 10.11 -39.83 -7.07
C ASN A 39 8.67 -39.76 -7.58
N THR A 40 8.33 -40.43 -8.69
CA THR A 40 6.95 -40.48 -9.16
C THR A 40 6.04 -41.28 -8.22
N LEU A 41 6.55 -42.39 -7.66
CA LEU A 41 5.84 -43.19 -6.67
C LEU A 41 5.64 -42.45 -5.33
N LEU A 42 6.65 -41.70 -4.89
CA LEU A 42 6.55 -40.86 -3.69
C LEU A 42 5.54 -39.71 -3.85
N CYS A 43 5.48 -39.06 -5.01
CA CYS A 43 4.44 -38.05 -5.28
C CYS A 43 3.04 -38.65 -5.35
N ALA A 44 2.88 -39.82 -5.96
CA ALA A 44 1.59 -40.51 -6.02
C ALA A 44 1.12 -40.97 -4.62
N ALA A 45 2.03 -41.47 -3.78
CA ALA A 45 1.72 -41.86 -2.41
C ALA A 45 1.39 -40.64 -1.53
N ALA A 46 2.10 -39.52 -1.69
CA ALA A 46 1.79 -38.29 -0.98
C ALA A 46 0.41 -37.72 -1.38
N LEU A 47 0.04 -37.78 -2.66
CA LEU A 47 -1.30 -37.41 -3.13
C LEU A 47 -2.39 -38.36 -2.59
N ALA A 48 -2.12 -39.66 -2.54
CA ALA A 48 -3.05 -40.64 -1.97
C ALA A 48 -3.25 -40.42 -0.46
N ILE A 49 -2.20 -40.11 0.30
CA ILE A 49 -2.28 -39.79 1.73
C ILE A 49 -3.05 -38.47 1.95
N VAL A 50 -2.84 -37.45 1.11
CA VAL A 50 -3.63 -36.20 1.16
C VAL A 50 -5.10 -36.44 0.84
N LEU A 51 -5.43 -37.37 -0.06
CA LEU A 51 -6.82 -37.75 -0.38
C LEU A 51 -7.47 -38.64 0.68
N VAL A 52 -6.69 -39.39 1.45
CA VAL A 52 -7.19 -40.30 2.52
C VAL A 52 -7.31 -39.59 3.87
N PHE A 53 -6.41 -38.65 4.18
CA PHE A 53 -6.42 -37.92 5.47
C PHE A 53 -6.97 -36.50 5.38
N GLY A 54 -6.89 -35.85 4.21
CA GLY A 54 -7.64 -34.64 3.94
C GLY A 54 -9.04 -35.09 3.61
N GLY A 55 -9.96 -35.04 4.58
CA GLY A 55 -11.37 -35.32 4.40
C GLY A 55 -11.94 -34.51 3.24
N VAL A 56 -11.85 -35.06 2.04
CA VAL A 56 -12.70 -34.70 0.93
C VAL A 56 -14.02 -35.33 1.31
N GLU A 57 -14.92 -34.51 1.87
CA GLU A 57 -16.34 -34.80 1.84
C GLU A 57 -16.65 -35.27 0.42
N GLN A 58 -16.87 -36.58 0.27
CA GLN A 58 -17.52 -37.10 -0.91
C GLN A 58 -18.87 -36.42 -0.95
N ASN A 59 -18.99 -35.40 -1.78
CA ASN A 59 -20.26 -34.82 -2.15
C ASN A 59 -21.11 -35.99 -2.66
N PRO A 60 -22.15 -36.43 -1.93
CA PRO A 60 -22.99 -37.51 -2.40
C PRO A 60 -23.64 -36.95 -3.66
N GLY A 61 -23.31 -37.55 -4.81
CA GLY A 61 -24.05 -37.28 -6.04
C GLY A 61 -25.55 -37.42 -5.75
N PRO A 62 -26.41 -36.60 -6.37
CA PRO A 62 -27.80 -36.51 -5.97
C PRO A 62 -28.48 -37.86 -6.15
N VAL A 63 -28.72 -38.51 -5.01
CA VAL A 63 -29.73 -39.54 -4.88
C VAL A 63 -31.06 -38.87 -5.19
N VAL A 64 -31.79 -39.50 -6.10
CA VAL A 64 -33.05 -39.06 -6.66
C VAL A 64 -34.06 -38.87 -5.54
N GLU A 65 -34.41 -37.63 -5.20
CA GLU A 65 -35.72 -37.26 -4.65
C GLU A 65 -35.93 -35.74 -4.67
N ALA A 66 -36.82 -35.32 -5.58
CA ALA A 66 -37.61 -34.08 -5.63
C ALA A 66 -36.94 -32.69 -5.42
N GLU A 67 -36.81 -31.99 -6.55
CA GLU A 67 -37.21 -30.59 -6.77
C GLU A 67 -36.85 -29.53 -5.71
N ASN A 68 -35.71 -28.86 -5.91
CA ASN A 68 -35.61 -27.39 -5.89
C ASN A 68 -34.23 -26.97 -6.40
N ILE A 69 -34.01 -27.11 -7.71
CA ILE A 69 -32.86 -26.46 -8.36
C ILE A 69 -33.16 -24.96 -8.32
N LEU A 70 -32.39 -24.21 -7.51
CA LEU A 70 -32.38 -22.75 -7.52
C LEU A 70 -32.09 -22.27 -8.94
N GLN A 71 -33.15 -21.93 -9.67
CA GLN A 71 -33.10 -21.42 -11.02
C GLN A 71 -32.55 -19.98 -10.96
N VAL A 72 -31.26 -19.82 -11.21
CA VAL A 72 -30.67 -18.49 -11.38
C VAL A 72 -31.20 -17.92 -12.71
N LEU A 73 -31.91 -16.80 -12.65
CA LEU A 73 -32.47 -16.15 -13.83
C LEU A 73 -31.53 -15.08 -14.35
N CYS A 74 -31.41 -15.00 -15.68
CA CYS A 74 -30.69 -13.90 -16.32
C CYS A 74 -31.41 -12.60 -16.00
N SER A 75 -30.71 -11.66 -15.36
CA SER A 75 -31.29 -10.38 -14.92
C SER A 75 -31.73 -9.46 -16.08
N ARG A 76 -31.60 -9.89 -17.34
CA ARG A 76 -32.03 -9.15 -18.52
C ARG A 76 -33.23 -9.75 -19.23
N CYS A 77 -33.23 -11.07 -19.46
CA CYS A 77 -34.31 -11.72 -20.20
C CYS A 77 -35.18 -12.63 -19.35
N GLU A 78 -34.90 -12.71 -18.04
CA GLU A 78 -35.66 -13.48 -17.05
C GLU A 78 -35.77 -14.97 -17.38
N ARG A 79 -34.91 -15.45 -18.30
CA ARG A 79 -34.80 -16.87 -18.66
C ARG A 79 -33.72 -17.54 -17.83
N ASN A 80 -33.89 -18.84 -17.64
CA ASN A 80 -32.96 -19.70 -16.91
C ASN A 80 -31.52 -19.59 -17.43
N LEU A 81 -30.59 -19.36 -16.50
CA LEU A 81 -29.16 -19.44 -16.75
C LEU A 81 -28.71 -20.90 -16.63
N LYS A 82 -28.26 -21.47 -17.75
CA LYS A 82 -27.45 -22.70 -17.75
C LYS A 82 -25.96 -22.39 -17.62
N SER A 83 -25.53 -21.23 -18.13
CA SER A 83 -24.19 -20.67 -17.99
C SER A 83 -24.23 -19.15 -18.20
N GLY A 84 -23.38 -18.41 -17.49
CA GLY A 84 -23.35 -16.95 -17.57
C GLY A 84 -22.17 -16.34 -16.83
N THR A 85 -22.05 -15.01 -16.95
CA THR A 85 -21.02 -14.22 -16.27
C THR A 85 -21.68 -13.38 -15.18
N GLN A 86 -21.08 -13.35 -13.99
CA GLN A 86 -21.49 -12.46 -12.91
C GLN A 86 -20.85 -11.09 -13.10
N CYS A 87 -21.61 -10.02 -12.89
CA CYS A 87 -21.06 -8.65 -12.91
C CYS A 87 -20.34 -8.35 -11.60
N ASP A 88 -19.05 -8.05 -11.66
CA ASP A 88 -18.22 -7.77 -10.48
C ASP A 88 -18.68 -6.52 -9.71
N THR A 89 -19.35 -5.58 -10.37
CA THR A 89 -19.83 -4.34 -9.73
C THR A 89 -21.16 -4.50 -9.00
N CYS A 90 -22.08 -5.34 -9.51
CA CYS A 90 -23.45 -5.42 -8.97
C CYS A 90 -23.91 -6.83 -8.59
N GLY A 91 -23.08 -7.85 -8.76
CA GLY A 91 -23.34 -9.23 -8.38
C GLY A 91 -24.40 -9.96 -9.22
N ARG A 92 -24.99 -9.31 -10.24
CA ARG A 92 -26.05 -9.87 -11.08
C ARG A 92 -25.50 -10.80 -12.16
N TRP A 93 -26.27 -11.83 -12.54
CA TRP A 93 -25.90 -12.84 -13.52
C TRP A 93 -26.55 -12.61 -14.89
N PHE A 94 -25.77 -12.77 -15.95
CA PHE A 94 -26.22 -12.54 -17.33
C PHE A 94 -25.77 -13.67 -18.27
N HIS A 95 -26.58 -14.01 -19.28
CA HIS A 95 -26.12 -14.89 -20.36
C HIS A 95 -24.96 -14.25 -21.11
N ASN A 96 -23.98 -15.06 -21.52
CA ASN A 96 -22.85 -14.57 -22.32
C ASN A 96 -23.30 -13.96 -23.66
N SER A 97 -24.41 -14.46 -24.22
CA SER A 97 -25.06 -13.94 -25.43
C SER A 97 -25.91 -12.68 -25.19
N CYS A 98 -26.24 -12.34 -23.94
CA CYS A 98 -26.88 -11.05 -23.60
C CYS A 98 -25.87 -9.88 -23.56
N GLY A 99 -24.65 -10.09 -24.08
CA GLY A 99 -23.42 -9.31 -23.95
C GLY A 99 -23.37 -7.88 -24.53
N ASN A 100 -24.50 -7.19 -24.72
CA ASN A 100 -24.47 -5.75 -25.05
C ASN A 100 -24.17 -4.84 -23.84
N LEU A 101 -24.04 -5.38 -22.63
CA LEU A 101 -23.75 -4.61 -21.41
C LEU A 101 -22.34 -4.03 -21.37
N ARG A 102 -21.31 -4.74 -21.87
CA ARG A 102 -19.94 -4.22 -21.89
C ARG A 102 -19.79 -2.97 -22.76
N ALA A 103 -20.52 -2.92 -23.89
CA ALA A 103 -20.50 -1.77 -24.79
C ALA A 103 -21.25 -0.57 -24.18
N GLN A 104 -22.47 -0.77 -23.66
CA GLN A 104 -23.26 0.33 -23.08
C GLN A 104 -22.66 0.91 -21.80
N MET A 105 -22.06 0.08 -20.94
CA MET A 105 -21.38 0.55 -19.72
C MET A 105 -20.08 1.28 -20.03
N ALA A 106 -19.32 0.84 -21.04
CA ALA A 106 -18.14 1.57 -21.51
C ALA A 106 -18.51 2.92 -22.14
N GLU A 107 -19.61 2.99 -22.90
CA GLU A 107 -20.13 4.23 -23.48
C GLU A 107 -20.59 5.22 -22.39
N SER A 108 -21.32 4.74 -21.39
CA SER A 108 -21.80 5.54 -20.26
C SER A 108 -20.65 6.05 -19.38
N GLY A 109 -19.65 5.19 -19.10
CA GLY A 109 -18.45 5.56 -18.36
C GLY A 109 -17.61 6.62 -19.10
N LYS A 110 -17.48 6.52 -20.43
CA LYS A 110 -16.80 7.54 -21.24
C LYS A 110 -17.50 8.90 -21.18
N LYS A 111 -18.84 8.92 -21.25
CA LYS A 111 -19.62 10.16 -21.14
C LYS A 111 -19.45 10.84 -19.77
N GLN A 112 -19.44 10.06 -18.68
CA GLN A 112 -19.19 10.59 -17.33
C GLN A 112 -17.78 11.16 -17.16
N ILE A 113 -16.77 10.51 -17.75
CA ILE A 113 -15.38 11.00 -17.71
C ILE A 113 -15.24 12.32 -18.47
N GLU A 114 -15.88 12.47 -19.63
CA GLU A 114 -15.85 13.75 -20.36
C GLU A 114 -16.58 14.88 -19.62
N GLU A 115 -17.70 14.57 -18.98
CA GLU A 115 -18.43 15.55 -18.17
C GLU A 115 -17.60 16.02 -16.97
N LEU A 116 -16.92 15.09 -16.28
CA LEU A 116 -16.00 15.42 -15.18
C LEU A 116 -14.80 16.24 -15.65
N LYS A 117 -14.24 15.93 -16.82
CA LYS A 117 -13.16 16.75 -17.41
C LYS A 117 -13.62 18.17 -17.71
N ARG A 118 -14.83 18.36 -18.23
CA ARG A 118 -15.40 19.70 -18.45
C ARG A 118 -15.61 20.45 -17.14
N LYS A 119 -16.14 19.78 -16.10
CA LYS A 119 -16.32 20.39 -14.78
C LYS A 119 -15.00 20.78 -14.13
N ASN A 120 -13.97 19.93 -14.24
CA ASN A 120 -12.63 20.25 -13.73
C ASN A 120 -12.00 21.43 -14.48
N SER A 121 -12.12 21.49 -15.81
CA SER A 121 -11.63 22.64 -16.58
C SER A 121 -12.32 23.94 -16.18
N ALA A 122 -13.65 23.91 -15.99
CA ALA A 122 -14.41 25.08 -15.56
C ALA A 122 -14.04 25.54 -14.13
N LEU A 123 -13.78 24.59 -13.22
CA LEU A 123 -13.32 24.89 -11.86
C LEU A 123 -11.89 25.44 -11.85
N GLU A 124 -10.99 24.92 -12.69
CA GLU A 124 -9.63 25.45 -12.83
C GLU A 124 -9.64 26.89 -13.37
N ASP A 125 -10.53 27.21 -14.29
CA ASP A 125 -10.66 28.56 -14.85
C ASP A 125 -11.34 29.52 -13.86
N GLN A 126 -12.30 29.05 -13.05
CA GLN A 126 -12.84 29.80 -11.92
C GLN A 126 -11.76 30.09 -10.86
N LEU A 127 -10.89 29.11 -10.58
CA LEU A 127 -9.78 29.27 -9.64
C LEU A 127 -8.74 30.27 -10.17
N ARG A 128 -8.38 30.21 -11.45
CA ARG A 128 -7.53 31.22 -12.12
C ARG A 128 -8.15 32.62 -12.05
N GLY A 129 -9.47 32.73 -12.25
CA GLY A 129 -10.20 33.99 -12.16
C GLY A 129 -10.38 34.55 -10.74
N ALA A 130 -10.33 33.70 -9.71
CA ALA A 130 -10.33 34.10 -8.30
C ALA A 130 -8.94 34.55 -7.84
N VAL A 131 -7.87 33.91 -8.32
CA VAL A 131 -6.48 34.34 -8.04
C VAL A 131 -6.15 35.69 -8.67
N ALA A 132 -6.78 36.04 -9.81
CA ALA A 132 -6.62 37.35 -10.46
C ALA A 132 -7.43 38.48 -9.79
N ARG A 133 -8.45 38.15 -8.99
CA ARG A 133 -9.23 39.11 -8.19
C ARG A 133 -8.68 39.07 -6.78
N GLY A 134 -7.62 39.84 -6.56
CA GLY A 134 -6.93 39.93 -5.27
C GLY A 134 -7.86 40.37 -4.15
N ASP A 135 -8.47 39.41 -3.47
CA ASP A 135 -8.87 39.54 -2.08
C ASP A 135 -7.65 39.18 -1.23
N THR A 136 -6.93 40.22 -0.82
CA THR A 136 -5.85 40.16 0.17
C THR A 136 -6.39 39.67 1.51
N VAL A 137 -6.20 38.37 1.79
CA VAL A 137 -6.09 37.91 3.17
C VAL A 137 -4.65 38.12 3.60
N GLN A 138 -4.52 38.87 4.69
CA GLN A 138 -3.28 39.25 5.34
C GLN A 138 -2.36 38.04 5.55
N ARG A 139 -1.08 38.20 5.18
CA ARG A 139 0.07 37.33 5.48
C ARG A 139 -0.29 35.88 5.82
N GLN A 140 -0.17 35.00 4.82
CA GLN A 140 0.27 33.62 5.06
C GLN A 140 1.55 33.68 5.91
N GLN A 141 1.42 33.60 7.22
CA GLN A 141 2.53 33.12 8.04
C GLN A 141 2.76 31.69 7.57
N ASP A 142 3.99 31.46 7.09
CA ASP A 142 4.45 30.22 6.52
C ASP A 142 3.86 29.02 7.24
N ALA A 143 2.99 28.26 6.57
CA ALA A 143 2.51 26.98 7.06
C ALA A 143 3.72 26.04 7.12
N GLU A 144 4.43 26.07 8.24
CA GLU A 144 5.72 25.42 8.36
C GLU A 144 5.49 23.91 8.46
N CYS A 145 5.93 23.17 7.45
CA CYS A 145 5.93 21.71 7.52
C CYS A 145 7.21 21.21 8.17
N LEU A 146 7.08 20.50 9.29
CA LEU A 146 8.21 19.93 10.01
C LEU A 146 8.35 18.44 9.66
N VAL A 147 9.52 18.03 9.18
CA VAL A 147 9.86 16.62 8.97
C VAL A 147 10.89 16.17 9.99
N LEU A 148 10.54 15.17 10.79
CA LEU A 148 11.41 14.57 11.80
C LEU A 148 11.77 13.16 11.37
N GLY A 149 13.04 12.77 11.53
CA GLY A 149 13.39 11.42 11.15
C GLY A 149 14.85 11.03 11.26
N ASP A 150 15.14 9.83 10.78
CA ASP A 150 16.47 9.24 10.82
C ASP A 150 17.36 9.68 9.64
N SER A 151 18.46 8.97 9.38
CA SER A 151 19.41 9.34 8.33
C SER A 151 18.84 9.27 6.90
N ILE A 152 17.69 8.62 6.68
CA ILE A 152 17.05 8.54 5.36
C ILE A 152 16.65 9.92 4.87
N ILE A 153 16.14 10.79 5.75
CA ILE A 153 15.64 12.11 5.37
C ILE A 153 16.72 13.19 5.27
N ARG A 154 18.00 12.85 5.48
CA ARG A 154 19.10 13.83 5.60
C ARG A 154 19.18 14.81 4.43
N ASN A 155 18.97 14.32 3.22
CA ASN A 155 19.10 15.10 1.99
C ASN A 155 17.74 15.41 1.35
N VAL A 156 16.65 15.22 2.11
CA VAL A 156 15.29 15.50 1.65
C VAL A 156 15.04 16.99 1.84
N GLU A 157 14.71 17.68 0.76
CA GLU A 157 14.46 19.12 0.76
C GLU A 157 13.25 19.42 -0.11
N ALA A 158 12.46 20.41 0.32
CA ALA A 158 11.32 20.95 -0.41
C ALA A 158 11.06 22.38 0.07
N GLU A 159 10.40 23.19 -0.76
CA GLU A 159 10.00 24.55 -0.38
C GLU A 159 9.05 24.50 0.82
N HIS A 160 9.18 25.46 1.75
CA HIS A 160 8.38 25.56 2.98
C HIS A 160 8.41 24.33 3.92
N MET A 161 9.43 23.48 3.80
CA MET A 161 9.63 22.30 4.63
C MET A 161 10.91 22.41 5.46
N ARG A 162 10.78 22.38 6.78
CA ARG A 162 11.90 22.30 7.72
C ARG A 162 12.18 20.85 8.08
N VAL A 163 13.39 20.38 7.81
CA VAL A 163 13.81 19.01 8.08
C VAL A 163 14.74 18.94 9.28
N GLN A 164 14.40 18.13 10.28
CA GLN A 164 15.29 17.78 11.39
C GLN A 164 15.65 16.29 11.31
N CYS A 165 16.87 16.05 10.84
CA CYS A 165 17.46 14.73 10.71
C CYS A 165 18.26 14.37 11.96
N PHE A 166 17.97 13.20 12.54
CA PHE A 166 18.69 12.61 13.66
C PHE A 166 19.29 11.26 13.22
N PRO A 167 20.52 11.25 12.68
CA PRO A 167 21.11 10.04 12.11
C PRO A 167 21.20 8.89 13.12
N GLY A 168 20.76 7.71 12.71
CA GLY A 168 20.80 6.49 13.55
C GLY A 168 19.79 6.49 14.70
N ILE A 169 18.91 7.48 14.78
CA ILE A 169 17.87 7.52 15.81
C ILE A 169 16.92 6.32 15.66
N ARG A 170 16.45 5.82 16.80
CA ARG A 170 15.40 4.80 16.89
C ARG A 170 14.07 5.43 17.24
N THR A 171 13.01 4.68 17.01
CA THR A 171 11.63 5.07 17.34
C THR A 171 11.51 5.51 18.81
N GLU A 172 12.01 4.72 19.76
CA GLU A 172 11.99 5.04 21.20
C GLU A 172 12.76 6.34 21.55
N GLN A 173 13.84 6.63 20.82
CA GLN A 173 14.73 7.76 21.10
C GLN A 173 14.15 9.06 20.56
N LEU A 174 13.48 9.00 19.40
CA LEU A 174 12.81 10.15 18.81
C LEU A 174 11.71 10.71 19.73
N GLN A 175 11.07 9.86 20.54
CA GLN A 175 10.11 10.31 21.56
C GLN A 175 10.74 11.33 22.52
N ARG A 176 11.97 11.05 22.98
CA ARG A 176 12.70 11.92 23.90
C ARG A 176 13.11 13.22 23.23
N VAL A 177 13.42 13.17 21.93
CA VAL A 177 13.73 14.38 21.15
C VAL A 177 12.50 15.27 21.03
N ILE A 178 11.32 14.71 20.72
CA ILE A 178 10.06 15.46 20.62
C ILE A 178 9.71 16.16 21.94
N ASP A 179 9.95 15.49 23.07
CA ASP A 179 9.68 16.08 24.39
C ASP A 179 10.63 17.24 24.70
N ASN A 180 11.93 17.03 24.52
CA ASN A 180 12.96 17.94 25.04
C ASN A 180 13.39 19.05 24.08
N THR A 181 12.95 19.01 22.83
CA THR A 181 13.33 20.00 21.82
C THR A 181 12.20 21.01 21.63
N ASP A 182 12.56 22.28 21.48
CA ASP A 182 11.64 23.27 20.92
C ASP A 182 11.57 23.08 19.40
N LEU A 183 10.43 22.57 18.96
CA LEU A 183 10.16 22.25 17.56
C LEU A 183 9.23 23.28 16.92
N GLY A 184 8.87 24.35 17.64
CA GLY A 184 7.89 25.34 17.20
C GLY A 184 6.46 24.78 17.15
N ALA A 185 5.60 25.48 16.42
CA ALA A 185 4.19 25.13 16.23
C ALA A 185 3.86 24.90 14.74
N PRO A 186 4.42 23.86 14.10
CA PRO A 186 4.19 23.56 12.70
C PRO A 186 2.73 23.17 12.43
N ASN A 187 2.22 23.48 11.24
CA ASN A 187 0.87 23.08 10.80
C ASN A 187 0.78 21.59 10.47
N THR A 188 1.89 21.03 9.98
CA THR A 188 2.01 19.61 9.63
C THR A 188 3.32 19.06 10.15
N VAL A 189 3.29 17.88 10.76
CA VAL A 189 4.48 17.14 11.19
C VAL A 189 4.51 15.78 10.49
N VAL A 190 5.58 15.53 9.75
CA VAL A 190 5.88 14.23 9.14
C VAL A 190 6.94 13.51 9.97
N ILE A 191 6.68 12.28 10.38
CA ILE A 191 7.60 11.45 11.16
C ILE A 191 8.07 10.29 10.28
N HIS A 192 9.38 10.22 10.01
CA HIS A 192 10.02 9.12 9.27
C HIS A 192 11.15 8.50 10.11
N VAL A 193 10.83 7.46 10.85
CA VAL A 193 11.78 6.73 11.71
C VAL A 193 11.49 5.23 11.59
N GLY A 194 12.41 4.39 12.06
CA GLY A 194 12.22 2.94 12.09
C GLY A 194 13.29 2.16 11.34
N THR A 195 14.10 2.83 10.51
CA THR A 195 15.14 2.17 9.70
C THR A 195 16.17 1.45 10.56
N SER A 196 16.52 2.05 11.71
CA SER A 196 17.45 1.50 12.70
C SER A 196 16.83 0.38 13.56
N ASP A 197 15.50 0.31 13.63
CA ASP A 197 14.77 -0.67 14.43
C ASP A 197 14.66 -2.03 13.72
N LEU A 198 14.57 -2.02 12.38
CA LEU A 198 14.42 -3.21 11.52
C LEU A 198 15.38 -4.36 11.82
N ARG A 199 16.65 -4.05 12.19
CA ARG A 199 17.69 -5.05 12.44
C ARG A 199 17.73 -5.57 13.87
N ARG A 200 17.20 -4.81 14.84
CA ARG A 200 17.47 -5.05 16.27
C ARG A 200 16.33 -5.73 16.99
N THR A 201 15.10 -5.49 16.56
CA THR A 201 13.93 -6.06 17.21
C THR A 201 13.54 -7.36 16.52
N GLY A 202 13.89 -8.52 17.09
CA GLY A 202 13.35 -9.79 16.59
C GLY A 202 11.81 -9.82 16.69
N ASN A 203 11.29 -9.25 17.78
CA ASN A 203 9.86 -9.15 18.05
C ASN A 203 9.29 -7.79 17.58
N LEU A 204 8.27 -7.86 16.73
CA LEU A 204 7.54 -6.70 16.20
C LEU A 204 6.62 -6.04 17.25
N ASP A 205 6.24 -6.74 18.32
CA ASP A 205 5.38 -6.18 19.38
C ASP A 205 6.05 -5.00 20.09
N TYR A 206 7.37 -5.06 20.29
CA TYR A 206 8.14 -3.93 20.84
C TYR A 206 8.11 -2.73 19.88
N VAL A 207 8.24 -2.98 18.58
CA VAL A 207 8.14 -1.92 17.56
C VAL A 207 6.75 -1.29 17.59
N MET A 208 5.68 -2.09 17.70
CA MET A 208 4.32 -1.56 17.83
C MET A 208 4.17 -0.66 19.06
N GLY A 209 4.65 -1.10 20.22
CA GLY A 209 4.62 -0.32 21.45
C GLY A 209 5.36 1.02 21.32
N ASP A 210 6.57 1.00 20.75
CA ASP A 210 7.40 2.19 20.57
C ASP A 210 6.79 3.18 19.57
N VAL A 211 6.23 2.69 18.46
CA VAL A 211 5.57 3.54 17.45
C VAL A 211 4.30 4.13 18.02
N TYR A 212 3.50 3.35 18.74
CA TYR A 212 2.29 3.84 19.41
C TYR A 212 2.61 4.95 20.41
N ALA A 213 3.62 4.75 21.26
CA ALA A 213 4.06 5.75 22.22
C ALA A 213 4.59 7.02 21.52
N LEU A 214 5.34 6.87 20.42
CA LEU A 214 5.85 8.00 19.62
C LEU A 214 4.72 8.84 19.02
N VAL A 215 3.77 8.21 18.33
CA VAL A 215 2.66 8.92 17.70
C VAL A 215 1.78 9.58 18.75
N LYS A 216 1.47 8.88 19.85
CA LYS A 216 0.72 9.45 20.97
C LYS A 216 1.43 10.67 21.54
N LYS A 217 2.76 10.62 21.66
CA LYS A 217 3.54 11.76 22.14
C LYS A 217 3.51 12.94 21.18
N ALA A 218 3.67 12.68 19.88
CA ALA A 218 3.57 13.71 18.86
C ALA A 218 2.18 14.40 18.88
N LYS A 219 1.09 13.64 19.09
CA LYS A 219 -0.26 14.24 19.27
C LYS A 219 -0.35 15.17 20.47
N THR A 220 0.29 14.82 21.58
CA THR A 220 0.31 15.68 22.77
C THR A 220 1.16 16.93 22.54
N LYS A 221 2.32 16.80 21.88
CA LYS A 221 3.23 17.94 21.61
C LYS A 221 2.66 18.89 20.56
N PHE A 222 1.98 18.37 19.54
CA PHE A 222 1.45 19.13 18.41
C PHE A 222 -0.07 18.93 18.27
N PRO A 223 -0.87 19.40 19.23
CA PRO A 223 -2.31 19.11 19.26
C PRO A 223 -3.09 19.73 18.09
N GLN A 224 -2.57 20.78 17.47
CA GLN A 224 -3.19 21.48 16.34
C GLN A 224 -2.60 21.10 14.98
N ALA A 225 -1.52 20.32 14.95
CA ALA A 225 -0.85 19.95 13.72
C ALA A 225 -1.50 18.72 13.08
N THR A 226 -1.52 18.69 11.75
CA THR A 226 -1.75 17.44 11.01
C THR A 226 -0.54 16.54 11.20
N LEU A 227 -0.75 15.31 11.68
CA LEU A 227 0.33 14.34 11.86
C LEU A 227 0.33 13.31 10.74
N VAL A 228 1.52 13.08 10.19
CA VAL A 228 1.76 12.07 9.16
C VAL A 228 2.84 11.10 9.65
N LEU A 229 2.53 9.81 9.70
CA LEU A 229 3.49 8.74 9.92
C LEU A 229 3.93 8.16 8.59
N SER A 230 5.21 8.33 8.25
CA SER A 230 5.80 7.77 7.04
C SER A 230 6.31 6.35 7.33
N GLY A 231 5.94 5.39 6.50
CA GLY A 231 6.48 4.04 6.54
C GLY A 231 7.99 3.99 6.29
N VAL A 232 8.63 2.94 6.78
CA VAL A 232 10.06 2.71 6.60
C VAL A 232 10.34 2.34 5.15
N LEU A 233 11.41 2.91 4.58
CA LEU A 233 11.85 2.56 3.24
C LEU A 233 12.43 1.15 3.20
N ARG A 234 12.28 0.53 2.03
CA ARG A 234 12.99 -0.70 1.72
C ARG A 234 14.50 -0.49 1.75
N ARG A 235 15.21 -1.59 2.01
CA ARG A 235 16.68 -1.64 2.05
C ARG A 235 17.16 -3.02 1.64
N ARG A 236 18.35 -3.10 1.03
CA ARG A 236 18.87 -4.33 0.40
C ARG A 236 19.16 -5.46 1.39
N ASP A 237 19.50 -5.10 2.62
CA ASP A 237 19.98 -5.99 3.67
C ASP A 237 18.88 -6.49 4.61
N VAL A 238 17.61 -6.15 4.37
CA VAL A 238 16.45 -6.61 5.14
C VAL A 238 15.40 -7.16 4.18
N SER A 239 14.74 -8.25 4.57
CA SER A 239 13.73 -8.88 3.71
C SER A 239 12.49 -7.99 3.55
N TRP A 240 11.90 -8.03 2.36
CA TRP A 240 10.63 -7.35 2.06
C TRP A 240 9.50 -7.72 3.02
N ARG A 241 9.45 -8.98 3.46
CA ARG A 241 8.45 -9.42 4.45
C ARG A 241 8.59 -8.68 5.77
N ARG A 242 9.84 -8.44 6.22
CA ARG A 242 10.10 -7.74 7.47
C ARG A 242 9.77 -6.25 7.37
N ILE A 243 10.12 -5.61 6.26
CA ILE A 243 9.77 -4.20 5.97
C ILE A 243 8.24 -4.05 5.91
N GLY A 244 7.56 -4.93 5.17
CA GLY A 244 6.10 -4.96 5.06
C GLY A 244 5.43 -5.12 6.42
N ALA A 245 5.83 -6.11 7.21
CA ALA A 245 5.25 -6.33 8.54
C ALA A 245 5.46 -5.13 9.49
N GLN A 246 6.58 -4.42 9.39
CA GLN A 246 6.78 -3.20 10.17
C GLN A 246 5.90 -2.05 9.66
N ASN A 247 5.74 -1.89 8.35
CA ASN A 247 4.85 -0.86 7.80
C ASN A 247 3.37 -1.15 8.05
N ASP A 248 2.95 -2.42 8.09
CA ASP A 248 1.60 -2.82 8.51
C ASP A 248 1.30 -2.36 9.95
N ILE A 249 2.30 -2.44 10.84
CA ILE A 249 2.21 -1.91 12.20
C ILE A 249 2.08 -0.39 12.20
N TYR A 250 2.84 0.30 11.35
CA TYR A 250 2.78 1.76 11.25
C TYR A 250 1.40 2.21 10.77
N ASP A 251 0.86 1.55 9.74
CA ASP A 251 -0.49 1.80 9.23
C ASP A 251 -1.55 1.53 10.31
N TRP A 252 -1.46 0.38 10.99
CA TRP A 252 -2.38 0.06 12.08
C TRP A 252 -2.34 1.09 13.22
N VAL A 253 -1.14 1.51 13.66
CA VAL A 253 -1.00 2.53 14.71
C VAL A 253 -1.55 3.87 14.23
N ALA A 254 -1.27 4.25 12.99
CA ALA A 254 -1.73 5.49 12.41
C ALA A 254 -3.26 5.55 12.37
N MET A 255 -3.89 4.49 11.84
CA MET A 255 -5.34 4.31 11.85
C MET A 255 -5.91 4.38 13.27
N SER A 256 -5.32 3.63 14.21
CA SER A 256 -5.81 3.56 15.60
C SER A 256 -5.73 4.90 16.34
N LEU A 257 -4.78 5.75 15.99
CA LEU A 257 -4.58 7.07 16.60
C LEU A 257 -5.15 8.21 15.76
N GLY A 258 -5.79 7.93 14.62
CA GLY A 258 -6.36 8.94 13.73
C GLY A 258 -5.32 9.90 13.15
N VAL A 259 -4.15 9.39 12.76
CA VAL A 259 -3.12 10.14 12.02
C VAL A 259 -2.98 9.57 10.62
N THR A 260 -2.41 10.33 9.68
CA THR A 260 -2.26 9.88 8.30
C THR A 260 -1.05 8.96 8.17
N PHE A 261 -1.23 7.76 7.60
CA PHE A 261 -0.12 6.91 7.17
C PHE A 261 0.23 7.18 5.70
N VAL A 262 1.52 7.17 5.39
CA VAL A 262 2.03 7.27 4.02
C VAL A 262 3.09 6.22 3.79
N ASP A 263 2.90 5.38 2.77
CA ASP A 263 3.91 4.41 2.33
C ASP A 263 4.81 5.02 1.22
N PRO A 264 6.07 5.39 1.54
CA PRO A 264 6.98 5.92 0.54
C PRO A 264 7.47 4.86 -0.46
N ASN A 265 7.32 3.57 -0.18
CA ASN A 265 7.75 2.50 -1.09
C ASN A 265 6.88 2.38 -2.35
N SER A 266 5.72 3.04 -2.37
CA SER A 266 4.87 3.19 -3.55
C SER A 266 5.47 4.11 -4.63
N LEU A 267 6.42 4.97 -4.25
CA LEU A 267 7.03 6.00 -5.12
C LEU A 267 8.52 5.77 -5.39
N ILE A 268 9.24 5.24 -4.40
CA ILE A 268 10.68 5.04 -4.47
C ILE A 268 10.99 3.74 -5.24
N GLU A 269 11.95 3.78 -6.16
CA GLU A 269 12.40 2.68 -7.05
C GLU A 269 13.85 2.24 -6.72
N ASP A 270 14.28 1.05 -7.17
CA ASP A 270 15.54 0.47 -6.67
C ASP A 270 16.76 1.31 -7.05
N TRP A 271 16.66 2.04 -8.16
CA TRP A 271 17.65 3.01 -8.63
C TRP A 271 17.63 4.33 -7.86
N ASP A 272 16.68 4.56 -6.96
CA ASP A 272 16.63 5.74 -6.09
C ASP A 272 17.48 5.57 -4.81
N PHE A 273 18.10 4.39 -4.63
CA PHE A 273 19.01 4.12 -3.53
C PHE A 273 20.47 4.42 -3.90
N GLY A 274 21.26 4.75 -2.88
CA GLY A 274 22.70 4.80 -2.96
C GLY A 274 23.32 3.41 -3.09
N ARG A 275 24.65 3.37 -3.24
CA ARG A 275 25.40 2.11 -3.40
C ARG A 275 25.28 1.18 -2.19
N ASP A 276 25.11 1.77 -1.00
CA ASP A 276 24.92 1.04 0.25
C ASP A 276 23.59 0.28 0.32
N GLY A 277 22.63 0.58 -0.56
CA GLY A 277 21.32 -0.05 -0.58
C GLY A 277 20.47 0.27 0.66
N LEU A 278 20.81 1.32 1.38
CA LEU A 278 20.12 1.78 2.59
C LEU A 278 19.66 3.23 2.43
N HIS A 279 20.60 4.13 2.16
CA HIS A 279 20.28 5.54 2.01
C HIS A 279 19.77 5.80 0.59
N ILE A 280 18.85 6.75 0.47
CA ILE A 280 18.40 7.25 -0.83
C ILE A 280 19.45 8.16 -1.45
N ASN A 281 19.57 8.12 -2.78
CA ASN A 281 20.38 9.07 -3.54
C ASN A 281 19.59 10.38 -3.80
N SER A 282 20.15 11.31 -4.55
CA SER A 282 19.51 12.61 -4.83
C SER A 282 18.16 12.47 -5.57
N SER A 283 18.00 11.48 -6.45
CA SER A 283 16.70 11.19 -7.09
C SER A 283 15.68 10.73 -6.06
N GLY A 284 16.04 9.77 -5.21
CA GLY A 284 15.17 9.28 -4.14
C GLY A 284 14.79 10.37 -3.14
N ALA A 285 15.76 11.18 -2.72
CA ALA A 285 15.53 12.29 -1.80
C ALA A 285 14.57 13.32 -2.37
N ARG A 286 14.71 13.67 -3.67
CA ARG A 286 13.78 14.54 -4.37
C ARG A 286 12.36 13.95 -4.44
N LYS A 287 12.22 12.67 -4.78
CA LYS A 287 10.91 11.99 -4.82
C LYS A 287 10.26 11.96 -3.43
N LEU A 288 11.04 11.68 -2.38
CA LEU A 288 10.56 11.68 -1.00
C LEU A 288 10.15 13.08 -0.54
N GLY A 289 10.92 14.12 -0.90
CA GLY A 289 10.57 15.52 -0.64
C GLY A 289 9.27 15.93 -1.33
N GLN A 290 9.06 15.53 -2.59
CA GLN A 290 7.80 15.75 -3.30
C GLN A 290 6.61 15.01 -2.67
N LEU A 291 6.83 13.83 -2.09
CA LEU A 291 5.79 13.13 -1.35
C LEU A 291 5.41 13.90 -0.08
N TYR A 292 6.41 14.36 0.67
CA TYR A 292 6.19 15.11 1.91
C TYR A 292 5.55 16.47 1.66
N SER A 293 6.05 17.26 0.72
CA SER A 293 5.44 18.54 0.32
C SER A 293 3.96 18.37 -0.03
N ARG A 294 3.59 17.35 -0.80
CA ARG A 294 2.18 17.08 -1.12
C ARG A 294 1.33 16.86 0.13
N VAL A 295 1.78 16.05 1.09
CA VAL A 295 1.00 15.81 2.31
C VAL A 295 0.98 17.01 3.26
N CYS A 296 2.03 17.84 3.25
CA CYS A 296 2.04 19.12 3.95
C CYS A 296 0.97 20.06 3.40
N ASP A 297 0.82 20.15 2.07
CA ASP A 297 -0.16 21.02 1.41
C ASP A 297 -1.61 20.57 1.63
N PHE A 298 -1.85 19.25 1.75
CA PHE A 298 -3.17 18.72 2.08
C PHE A 298 -3.60 19.07 3.50
N GLY A 299 -2.67 19.05 4.47
CA GLY A 299 -2.93 19.43 5.87
C GLY A 299 -3.38 20.88 6.03
N GLY A 300 -2.79 21.80 5.26
CA GLY A 300 -3.13 23.22 5.31
C GLY A 300 -4.54 23.57 4.80
N ARG A 301 -5.14 22.74 3.93
CA ARG A 301 -6.47 23.02 3.34
C ARG A 301 -7.65 22.60 4.22
N VAL A 302 -7.44 21.69 5.18
CA VAL A 302 -8.53 21.18 6.04
C VAL A 302 -8.88 22.18 7.16
N GLN A 303 -7.92 23.01 7.58
CA GLN A 303 -8.14 24.00 8.65
C GLN A 303 -9.02 25.19 8.20
N ASN A 304 -9.08 25.52 6.91
CA ASN A 304 -9.80 26.69 6.38
C ASN A 304 -11.27 26.42 5.99
N ARG A 305 -11.91 25.37 6.51
CA ARG A 305 -13.32 25.02 6.18
C ARG A 305 -14.32 25.20 7.33
N ASN A 306 -13.89 25.69 8.48
CA ASN A 306 -14.72 25.86 9.66
C ASN A 306 -14.87 27.32 10.10
N GLU A 307 -15.00 28.24 9.15
CA GLU A 307 -15.45 29.62 9.38
C GLU A 307 -16.59 29.98 8.44
#